data_AF-A0A520KGQ3-F1
#
_entry.id   AF-A0A520KGQ3-F1
#
_cell.length_a   1.000
_cell.length_b   1.000
_cell.length_c   1.000
_cell.angle_alpha   90.00
_cell.angle_beta   90.00
_cell.angle_gamma   90.00
#
_symmetry.space_group_name_H-M   'P 1'
#
loop_
_entity.id
_entity.type
_entity.pdbx_description
1 polymer ?
#
loop_
_entity_poly.entity_id
_entity_poly.type
_entity_poly.pdbx_seq_one_letter_code
_entity_poly.pdbx_strand_id
1 'polypeptide(L)'
;MKKETRVAFVDCINHNIIIAIIFRGCWINGICIKRGIKSYDELISWLMEEGYYYEIRGFYFTENIRKIFGDKSDLPIMRICKRNIDSAKVIIEGIKKWLKPIS
;
A
#
# COMPACT_ATOMS: atom_id res chain seq x y z
N MET A 1 9.41 9.58 -24.22
CA MET A 1 9.72 9.50 -22.76
C MET A 1 9.25 8.16 -22.21
N LYS A 2 10.11 7.36 -21.57
CA LYS A 2 9.64 6.23 -20.75
C LYS A 2 8.86 6.82 -19.57
N LYS A 3 7.55 6.57 -19.48
CA LYS A 3 6.78 6.91 -18.27
C LYS A 3 7.40 6.14 -17.11
N GLU A 4 7.87 6.85 -16.09
CA GLU A 4 8.43 6.21 -14.90
C GLU A 4 7.34 5.37 -14.23
N THR A 5 7.65 4.10 -14.02
CA THR A 5 6.77 3.11 -13.42
C THR A 5 6.39 3.54 -12.00
N ARG A 6 5.08 3.64 -11.73
CA ARG A 6 4.57 3.78 -10.37
C ARG A 6 4.25 2.41 -9.79
N VAL A 7 4.56 2.21 -8.51
CA VAL A 7 4.25 0.99 -7.76
C VAL A 7 3.63 1.37 -6.43
N ALA A 8 2.62 0.62 -5.99
CA ALA A 8 2.01 0.84 -4.68
C ALA A 8 2.44 -0.23 -3.69
N PHE A 9 2.91 0.20 -2.53
CA PHE A 9 3.10 -0.64 -1.36
C PHE A 9 1.86 -0.53 -0.49
N VAL A 10 1.17 -1.64 -0.25
CA VAL A 10 -0.09 -1.67 0.49
C VAL A 10 0.08 -2.54 1.72
N ASP A 11 -0.19 -1.96 2.90
CA ASP A 11 -0.11 -2.61 4.20
C ASP A 11 -1.25 -2.11 5.11
N CYS A 12 -1.32 -2.63 6.32
CA CYS A 12 -2.25 -2.15 7.33
C CYS A 12 -1.52 -1.54 8.53
N ILE A 13 -2.07 -0.45 9.05
CA ILE A 13 -1.66 0.12 10.34
C ILE A 13 -2.23 -0.76 11.47
N ASN A 14 -3.49 -1.19 11.31
CA ASN A 14 -4.17 -2.19 12.13
C ASN A 14 -5.24 -2.90 11.28
N HIS A 15 -5.99 -3.85 11.84
CA HIS A 15 -7.00 -4.64 11.13
C HIS A 15 -8.08 -3.81 10.41
N ASN A 16 -8.25 -2.53 10.76
CA ASN A 16 -9.29 -1.66 10.23
C ASN A 16 -8.75 -0.48 9.40
N ILE A 17 -7.43 -0.25 9.38
CA ILE A 17 -6.82 0.89 8.70
C ILE A 17 -5.78 0.39 7.72
N ILE A 18 -6.06 0.60 6.43
CA ILE A 18 -5.17 0.26 5.32
C ILE A 18 -4.43 1.51 4.88
N ILE A 19 -3.16 1.35 4.53
CA ILE A 19 -2.27 2.38 4.00
C ILE A 19 -1.68 1.92 2.68
N ALA A 20 -1.72 2.79 1.68
CA ALA A 20 -1.06 2.63 0.40
C ALA A 20 -0.01 3.72 0.23
N ILE A 21 1.24 3.34 -0.02
CA ILE A 21 2.36 4.25 -0.31
C ILE A 21 2.74 4.06 -1.77
N ILE A 22 2.57 5.13 -2.56
CA ILE A 22 2.85 5.10 -3.99
C ILE A 22 4.26 5.61 -4.22
N PHE A 23 5.06 4.82 -4.92
CA PHE A 23 6.41 5.17 -5.32
C PHE A 23 6.47 5.44 -6.82
N ARG A 24 7.30 6.40 -7.21
CA ARG A 24 7.73 6.63 -8.59
C ARG A 24 9.25 6.53 -8.61
N GLY A 25 9.77 5.42 -9.17
CA GLY A 25 11.17 5.04 -8.94
C GLY A 25 11.43 4.76 -7.45
N CYS A 26 12.34 5.52 -6.83
CA CYS A 26 12.68 5.41 -5.40
C CYS A 26 12.14 6.57 -4.54
N TRP A 27 11.21 7.36 -5.08
CA TRP A 27 10.62 8.52 -4.43
C TRP A 27 9.17 8.25 -4.05
N ILE A 28 8.76 8.73 -2.88
CA ILE A 28 7.36 8.71 -2.47
C ILE A 28 6.62 9.75 -3.29
N ASN A 29 5.63 9.28 -4.04
CA ASN A 29 4.76 10.11 -4.86
C ASN A 29 3.46 10.44 -4.11
N GLY A 30 2.99 9.56 -3.24
CA GLY A 30 1.78 9.76 -2.45
C GLY A 30 1.64 8.75 -1.32
N ILE A 31 0.85 9.11 -0.31
CA ILE A 31 0.44 8.23 0.80
C ILE A 31 -1.07 8.39 0.98
N CYS A 32 -1.79 7.29 0.88
CA CYS A 32 -3.24 7.24 1.05
C CYS A 32 -3.57 6.31 2.23
N ILE A 33 -4.54 6.70 3.05
CA ILE A 33 -4.99 5.91 4.20
C ILE A 33 -6.51 5.83 4.16
N LYS A 34 -7.08 4.63 4.33
CA LYS A 34 -8.52 4.43 4.43
C LYS A 34 -8.86 3.48 5.56
N ARG A 35 -9.96 3.81 6.27
CA ARG A 35 -10.50 3.02 7.36
C ARG A 35 -11.74 2.27 6.88
N GLY A 36 -11.97 1.08 7.43
CA GLY A 36 -13.23 0.36 7.25
C GLY A 36 -13.36 -0.38 5.93
N ILE A 37 -12.24 -0.76 5.31
CA ILE A 37 -12.25 -1.64 4.12
C ILE A 37 -12.55 -3.06 4.58
N LYS A 38 -13.67 -3.62 4.13
CA LYS A 38 -14.21 -4.91 4.59
C LYS A 38 -13.90 -6.07 3.65
N SER A 39 -13.57 -5.77 2.40
CA SER A 39 -13.30 -6.78 1.38
C SER A 39 -12.13 -6.38 0.49
N TYR A 40 -11.60 -7.35 -0.24
CA TYR A 40 -10.58 -7.11 -1.25
C TYR A 40 -11.11 -6.23 -2.39
N ASP A 41 -12.37 -6.44 -2.81
CA ASP A 41 -12.98 -5.65 -3.89
C ASP A 41 -13.13 -4.17 -3.49
N GLU A 42 -13.44 -3.90 -2.22
CA GLU A 42 -13.44 -2.54 -1.67
C GLU A 42 -12.02 -1.93 -1.64
N LEU A 43 -10.99 -2.73 -1.33
CA LEU A 43 -9.60 -2.30 -1.40
C LEU A 43 -9.22 -1.88 -2.82
N ILE A 44 -9.55 -2.71 -3.81
CA ILE A 44 -9.24 -2.41 -5.22
C ILE A 44 -10.04 -1.22 -5.72
N SER A 45 -11.34 -1.16 -5.42
CA SER A 45 -12.20 -0.03 -5.80
C SER A 45 -11.66 1.29 -5.25
N TRP A 46 -11.23 1.31 -3.98
CA TRP A 46 -10.58 2.48 -3.41
C TRP A 46 -9.27 2.83 -4.12
N LEU A 47 -8.39 1.86 -4.40
CA LEU A 47 -7.14 2.12 -5.11
C LEU A 47 -7.39 2.65 -6.54
N MET A 48 -8.52 2.28 -7.16
CA MET A 48 -9.00 2.82 -8.43
C MET A 48 -9.50 4.26 -8.31
N GLU A 49 -10.32 4.57 -7.31
CA GLU A 49 -10.87 5.90 -7.04
C GLU A 49 -9.80 6.96 -6.80
N GLU A 50 -8.73 6.62 -6.07
CA GLU A 50 -7.62 7.54 -5.78
C GLU A 50 -6.80 7.91 -7.03
N GLY A 51 -7.19 7.42 -8.21
CA GLY A 51 -6.58 7.77 -9.50
C GLY A 51 -5.24 7.10 -9.77
N TYR A 52 -4.70 6.36 -8.80
CA TYR A 52 -3.40 5.72 -8.94
C TYR A 52 -3.48 4.39 -9.68
N TYR A 53 -4.61 3.64 -9.64
CA TYR A 53 -4.67 2.29 -10.22
C TYR A 53 -4.26 2.23 -11.69
N TYR A 54 -4.76 3.15 -12.52
CA TYR A 54 -4.45 3.16 -13.96
C TYR A 54 -3.01 3.60 -14.26
N GLU A 55 -2.33 4.25 -13.31
CA GLU A 55 -0.93 4.67 -13.44
C GLU A 55 0.06 3.73 -12.73
N ILE A 56 -0.43 2.95 -11.76
CA ILE A 56 0.32 1.93 -11.03
C ILE A 56 0.51 0.72 -11.94
N ARG A 57 1.77 0.34 -12.15
CA ARG A 57 2.14 -0.84 -12.93
C ARG A 57 2.16 -2.13 -12.10
N GLY A 58 2.16 -2.01 -10.77
CA GLY A 58 1.97 -3.16 -9.90
C GLY A 58 1.87 -2.83 -8.41
N PHE A 59 1.34 -3.79 -7.69
CA PHE A 59 1.05 -3.69 -6.26
C PHE A 59 1.93 -4.65 -5.47
N TYR A 60 2.43 -4.19 -4.34
CA TYR A 60 3.07 -5.01 -3.33
C TYR A 60 2.18 -5.05 -2.08
N PHE A 61 1.45 -6.15 -1.92
CA PHE A 61 0.65 -6.43 -0.73
C PHE A 61 1.49 -7.19 0.30
N THR A 62 1.57 -6.67 1.52
CA THR A 62 2.26 -7.35 2.63
C THR A 62 1.51 -8.59 3.11
N GLU A 63 2.17 -9.42 3.91
CA GLU A 63 1.51 -10.54 4.59
C GLU A 63 0.33 -10.11 5.47
N ASN A 64 0.36 -8.89 6.04
CA ASN A 64 -0.76 -8.43 6.87
C ASN A 64 -2.02 -8.23 6.03
N ILE A 65 -1.89 -7.66 4.82
CA ILE A 65 -3.02 -7.56 3.89
C ILE A 65 -3.53 -8.94 3.51
N ARG A 66 -2.64 -9.89 3.22
CA ARG A 66 -3.03 -11.27 2.89
C ARG A 66 -3.73 -11.96 4.07
N LYS A 67 -3.35 -11.66 5.31
CA LYS A 67 -4.04 -12.18 6.50
C LYS A 67 -5.46 -11.60 6.66
N ILE A 68 -5.68 -10.35 6.24
CA ILE A 68 -6.99 -9.69 6.33
C ILE A 68 -7.93 -10.17 5.21
N PHE A 69 -7.44 -10.25 3.96
CA PHE A 69 -8.29 -10.48 2.79
C PHE A 69 -8.07 -11.83 2.09
N GLY A 70 -7.15 -12.67 2.58
CA GLY A 70 -6.73 -13.90 1.93
C GLY A 70 -5.68 -13.68 0.83
N ASP A 71 -5.20 -14.78 0.24
CA ASP A 71 -4.31 -14.71 -0.92
C ASP A 71 -5.14 -14.55 -2.20
N LYS A 72 -5.03 -13.37 -2.81
CA LYS A 72 -5.73 -12.96 -4.04
C LYS A 72 -4.70 -12.37 -5.00
N SER A 73 -3.79 -13.23 -5.45
CA SER A 73 -2.59 -12.90 -6.23
C SER A 73 -2.85 -12.61 -7.71
N ASP A 74 -4.12 -12.44 -8.09
CA ASP A 74 -4.57 -12.24 -9.48
C ASP A 74 -4.17 -10.87 -10.06
N LEU A 75 -3.73 -9.93 -9.22
CA LEU A 75 -3.20 -8.64 -9.64
C LEU A 75 -1.74 -8.74 -10.12
N PRO A 76 -1.28 -7.83 -11.00
CA PRO A 76 0.12 -7.76 -11.38
C PRO A 76 0.98 -7.40 -10.15
N ILE A 77 1.51 -8.44 -9.49
CA ILE A 77 2.48 -8.31 -8.41
C ILE A 77 3.82 -7.94 -9.04
N MET A 78 4.16 -6.66 -9.05
CA MET A 78 5.49 -6.22 -9.46
C MET A 78 6.47 -6.29 -8.30
N ARG A 79 7.72 -6.63 -8.62
CA ARG A 79 8.85 -6.44 -7.71
C ARG A 79 9.02 -4.96 -7.44
N ILE A 80 8.68 -4.54 -6.23
CA ILE A 80 9.13 -3.28 -5.66
C ILE A 80 10.59 -3.43 -5.19
N CYS A 81 11.41 -2.38 -5.33
CA CYS A 81 12.81 -2.45 -4.92
C CYS A 81 12.93 -2.45 -3.38
N LYS A 82 14.01 -3.05 -2.86
CA LYS A 82 14.25 -3.15 -1.41
C LYS A 82 14.19 -1.79 -0.70
N ARG A 83 14.74 -0.74 -1.32
CA ARG A 83 14.72 0.63 -0.77
C ARG A 83 13.30 1.11 -0.47
N ASN A 84 12.36 0.91 -1.40
CA ASN A 84 10.98 1.34 -1.22
C ASN A 84 10.28 0.52 -0.12
N ILE A 85 10.55 -0.79 -0.05
CA ILE A 85 10.05 -1.65 1.04
C ILE A 85 10.53 -1.12 2.39
N ASP A 86 11.84 -0.85 2.52
CA ASP A 86 12.43 -0.39 3.77
C ASP A 86 11.88 0.98 4.17
N SER A 87 11.76 1.92 3.22
CA SER A 87 11.12 3.23 3.47
C SER A 87 9.66 3.10 3.90
N ALA A 88 8.87 2.26 3.21
CA ALA A 88 7.47 2.03 3.55
C ALA A 88 7.33 1.46 4.98
N LYS A 89 8.15 0.47 5.34
CA LYS A 89 8.16 -0.11 6.68
C LYS A 89 8.46 0.92 7.76
N VAL A 90 9.46 1.78 7.56
CA VAL A 90 9.80 2.84 8.52
C VAL A 90 8.64 3.81 8.73
N ILE A 91 7.97 4.23 7.64
CA ILE A 91 6.81 5.13 7.71
C ILE A 91 5.67 4.48 8.47
N ILE A 92 5.31 3.25 8.12
CA ILE A 92 4.19 2.53 8.73
C ILE A 92 4.45 2.30 10.22
N GLU A 93 5.65 1.87 10.60
CA GLU A 93 6.01 1.70 12.01
C GLU A 93 6.02 3.03 12.78
N GLY A 94 6.45 4.12 12.13
CA GLY A 94 6.32 5.47 12.70
C GLY A 94 4.87 5.85 13.00
N ILE A 95 3.97 5.62 12.05
CA ILE A 95 2.52 5.89 12.22
C ILE A 95 1.93 5.00 13.31
N LYS A 96 2.26 3.70 13.33
CA LYS A 96 1.79 2.77 14.37
C LYS A 96 2.23 3.22 15.76
N LYS A 97 3.48 3.66 15.93
CA LYS A 97 3.99 4.18 17.20
C LYS A 97 3.24 5.45 17.63
N TRP A 98 2.97 6.35 16.69
CA TRP A 98 2.23 7.59 16.97
C TRP A 98 0.78 7.33 17.39
N LEU A 99 0.14 6.30 16.85
CA LEU A 99 -1.25 5.93 17.19
C LEU A 99 -1.39 5.10 18.47
N LYS A 100 -0.30 4.55 19.02
CA LYS A 100 -0.38 3.89 20.32
C LYS A 100 -0.72 4.94 21.38
N PRO A 101 -1.66 4.67 22.30
CA PRO A 101 -1.83 5.54 23.47
C PRO A 101 -0.48 5.70 24.15
N ILE A 102 -0.11 6.94 24.50
CA ILE A 102 1.01 7.17 25.40
C ILE A 102 0.59 6.55 26.73
N SER A 103 1.17 5.40 27.05
CA SER A 103 0.99 4.67 28.30
C SER A 103 1.61 5.42 29.47
#